data_AF-A0A7A2XS46-F1
#
_entry.id   AF-A0A7A2XS46-F1
#
_cell.length_a   1.000
_cell.length_b   1.000
_cell.length_c   1.000
_cell.angle_alpha   90.00
_cell.angle_beta   90.00
_cell.angle_gamma   90.00
#
_symmetry.space_group_name_H-M   'P 1'
#
loop_
_entity.id
_entity.type
_entity.pdbx_description
1 polymer ?
#
loop_
_entity_poly.entity_id
_entity_poly.type
_entity_poly.pdbx_seq_one_letter_code
_entity_poly.pdbx_strand_id
1 'polypeptide(L)'
;MKFKKMTEEQIQLDVEKINGFLSAIEMLNVADNIGVDYTFVRLPPERTLLKSVERNITAAYPDTIVANWHISLEQVNEKQLADNINMWFFHFGNAAILNDKLSALRPGFMDMLKQVVYAPNIYRVTMSLPVWYAINWDIFAFDTKNGFFLLEFNFNA
;
A
#
# COMPACT_ATOMS: atom_id res chain seq x y z
N MET A 1 10.90 -21.79 12.06
CA MET A 1 11.82 -20.66 12.30
C MET A 1 11.20 -19.73 13.34
N LYS A 2 11.90 -19.36 14.41
CA LYS A 2 11.41 -18.34 15.36
C LYS A 2 11.52 -16.97 14.68
N PHE A 3 10.41 -16.22 14.60
CA PHE A 3 10.43 -14.84 14.12
C PHE A 3 11.33 -13.99 15.02
N LYS A 4 12.34 -13.34 14.43
CA LYS A 4 13.18 -12.36 15.10
C LYS A 4 12.65 -10.98 14.72
N LYS A 5 12.23 -10.21 15.72
CA LYS A 5 11.80 -8.81 15.52
C LYS A 5 12.95 -8.04 14.86
N MET A 6 12.62 -7.30 13.80
CA MET A 6 13.59 -6.49 13.07
C MET A 6 13.98 -5.26 13.90
N THR A 7 15.19 -4.75 13.68
CA THR A 7 15.58 -3.44 14.22
C THR A 7 14.93 -2.31 13.45
N GLU A 8 14.89 -1.12 14.03
CA GLU A 8 14.31 0.06 13.39
C GLU A 8 15.03 0.39 12.08
N GLU A 9 16.36 0.28 12.04
CA GLU A 9 17.17 0.51 10.84
C GLU A 9 16.90 -0.53 9.74
N GLN A 10 16.68 -1.79 10.12
CA GLN A 10 16.31 -2.84 9.17
C GLN A 10 14.94 -2.57 8.56
N ILE A 11 13.96 -2.19 9.39
CA ILE A 11 12.61 -1.86 8.91
C ILE A 11 12.67 -0.66 7.96
N GLN A 12 13.41 0.40 8.33
CA GLN A 12 13.57 1.58 7.49
C GLN A 12 14.20 1.24 6.13
N LEU A 13 15.30 0.48 6.14
CA LEU A 13 15.98 0.07 4.91
C LEU A 13 15.06 -0.75 4.00
N ASP A 14 14.28 -1.67 4.56
CA ASP A 14 13.40 -2.50 3.73
C ASP A 14 12.17 -1.72 3.24
N VAL A 15 11.66 -0.76 4.01
CA VAL A 15 10.65 0.20 3.53
C VAL A 15 11.19 1.01 2.35
N GLU A 16 12.42 1.50 2.42
CA GLU A 16 13.05 2.22 1.31
C GLU A 16 13.24 1.34 0.06
N LYS A 17 13.65 0.08 0.24
CA LYS A 17 13.74 -0.88 -0.88
C LYS A 17 12.38 -1.13 -1.54
N ILE A 18 11.33 -1.32 -0.74
CA ILE A 18 9.97 -1.52 -1.25
C ILE A 18 9.53 -0.29 -2.04
N ASN A 19 9.75 0.92 -1.52
CA ASN A 19 9.42 2.15 -2.25
C ASN A 19 10.23 2.28 -3.55
N GLY A 20 11.53 1.96 -3.55
CA GLY A 20 12.33 1.95 -4.77
C GLY A 20 11.80 0.97 -5.83
N PHE A 21 11.27 -0.19 -5.39
CA PHE A 21 10.58 -1.11 -6.29
C PHE A 21 9.28 -0.50 -6.83
N LEU A 22 8.44 0.07 -5.96
CA LEU A 22 7.17 0.72 -6.34
C LEU A 22 7.40 1.86 -7.35
N SER A 23 8.40 2.70 -7.14
CA SER A 23 8.76 3.77 -8.07
C SER A 23 9.16 3.25 -9.45
N ALA A 24 9.84 2.10 -9.52
CA ALA A 24 10.14 1.48 -10.81
C ALA A 24 8.86 1.00 -11.53
N ILE A 25 7.87 0.49 -10.78
CA ILE A 25 6.56 0.10 -11.33
C ILE A 25 5.77 1.33 -11.80
N GLU A 26 5.81 2.43 -11.05
CA GLU A 26 5.18 3.69 -11.44
C GLU A 26 5.69 4.15 -12.81
N MET A 27 7.02 4.16 -13.00
CA MET A 27 7.64 4.51 -14.27
C MET A 27 7.17 3.64 -15.45
N LEU A 28 6.82 2.38 -15.20
CA LEU A 28 6.27 1.49 -16.23
C LEU A 28 4.77 1.74 -16.49
N ASN A 29 4.05 2.26 -15.51
CA ASN A 29 2.62 2.56 -15.59
C ASN A 29 2.31 3.98 -16.10
N VAL A 30 3.32 4.84 -16.28
CA VAL A 30 3.13 6.16 -16.89
C VAL A 30 2.45 6.03 -18.26
N ALA A 31 1.37 6.80 -18.45
CA ALA A 31 0.61 6.90 -19.69
C ALA A 31 0.13 8.34 -19.89
N ASP A 32 -0.40 8.65 -21.07
CA ASP A 32 -0.90 9.99 -21.39
C ASP A 32 -1.99 10.41 -20.41
N ASN A 33 -1.77 11.56 -19.74
CA ASN A 33 -2.64 12.13 -18.71
C ASN A 33 -2.89 11.21 -17.50
N ILE A 34 -2.06 10.20 -17.26
CA ILE A 34 -2.18 9.32 -16.08
C ILE A 34 -0.88 9.39 -15.29
N GLY A 35 -0.98 9.94 -14.07
CA GLY A 35 0.07 9.88 -13.06
C GLY A 35 -0.28 8.83 -12.01
N VAL A 36 0.63 7.89 -11.75
CA VAL A 36 0.48 6.90 -10.67
C VAL A 36 1.43 7.22 -9.52
N ASP A 37 1.00 6.94 -8.29
CA ASP A 37 1.77 7.17 -7.07
C ASP A 37 1.51 6.02 -6.09
N TYR A 38 2.54 5.22 -5.84
CA TYR A 38 2.49 3.99 -5.05
C TYR A 38 3.47 4.08 -3.89
N THR A 39 2.95 3.98 -2.66
CA THR A 39 3.77 4.18 -1.47
C THR A 39 3.65 3.01 -0.50
N PHE A 40 4.74 2.71 0.19
CA PHE A 40 4.76 1.82 1.34
C PHE A 40 5.35 2.55 2.53
N VAL A 41 4.57 2.73 3.59
CA VAL A 41 4.99 3.49 4.77
C VAL A 41 4.79 2.69 6.03
N ARG A 42 5.68 2.92 7.00
CA ARG A 42 5.45 2.49 8.37
C ARG A 42 4.64 3.54 9.10
N LEU A 43 3.54 3.13 9.69
CA LEU A 43 2.65 4.04 10.42
C LEU A 43 3.21 4.33 11.82
N PRO A 44 2.97 5.55 12.34
CA PRO A 44 3.30 5.85 13.72
C PRO A 44 2.54 4.92 14.67
N PRO A 45 3.16 4.49 15.78
CA PRO A 45 2.52 3.59 16.73
C PRO A 45 1.35 4.29 17.42
N GLU A 46 0.17 3.69 17.33
CA GLU A 46 -1.04 4.08 18.06
C GLU A 46 -1.62 2.89 18.82
N ARG A 47 -2.68 3.13 19.60
CA ARG A 47 -3.40 2.07 20.34
C ARG A 47 -4.01 1.00 19.43
N THR A 48 -4.40 1.36 18.22
CA THR A 48 -5.00 0.46 17.23
C THR A 48 -4.53 0.80 15.83
N LEU A 49 -4.52 -0.19 14.93
CA LEU A 49 -4.20 0.02 13.51
C LEU A 49 -5.10 1.09 12.89
N LEU A 50 -6.41 1.06 13.18
CA LEU A 50 -7.36 2.05 12.67
C LEU A 50 -6.96 3.49 13.07
N LYS A 51 -6.53 3.70 14.32
CA LYS A 51 -6.10 5.04 14.77
C LYS A 51 -4.83 5.50 14.08
N SER A 52 -3.88 4.59 13.83
CA SER A 52 -2.69 4.90 13.03
C SER A 52 -3.04 5.27 11.59
N VAL A 53 -3.98 4.56 10.97
CA VAL A 53 -4.49 4.84 9.61
C VAL A 53 -5.19 6.19 9.56
N GLU A 54 -6.15 6.45 10.46
CA GLU A 54 -6.86 7.72 10.58
C GLU A 54 -5.89 8.90 10.73
N ARG A 55 -4.85 8.74 11.57
CA ARG A 55 -3.81 9.76 11.79
C ARG A 55 -3.00 10.03 10.52
N ASN A 56 -2.62 8.99 9.78
CA ASN A 56 -1.88 9.16 8.52
C ASN A 56 -2.70 9.93 7.49
N ILE A 57 -3.98 9.56 7.32
CA ILE A 57 -4.90 10.21 6.38
C ILE A 57 -5.15 11.67 6.80
N THR A 58 -5.33 11.94 8.10
CA THR A 58 -5.49 13.31 8.60
C THR A 58 -4.26 14.17 8.30
N ALA A 59 -3.06 13.60 8.40
CA ALA A 59 -1.82 14.32 8.12
C ALA A 59 -1.65 14.63 6.62
N ALA A 60 -2.09 13.72 5.74
CA ALA A 60 -2.09 13.94 4.29
C ALA A 60 -3.15 14.98 3.86
N TYR A 61 -4.27 15.06 4.58
CA TYR A 61 -5.40 15.94 4.27
C TYR A 61 -5.81 16.78 5.49
N PRO A 62 -5.01 17.78 5.89
CA PRO A 62 -5.20 18.52 7.15
C PRO A 62 -6.52 19.31 7.22
N ASP A 63 -7.06 19.71 6.08
CA ASP A 63 -8.32 20.47 5.99
C ASP A 63 -9.57 19.58 6.01
N THR A 64 -9.40 18.27 6.22
CA THR A 64 -10.50 17.30 6.17
C THR A 64 -10.97 16.89 7.55
N ILE A 65 -12.29 16.81 7.72
CA ILE A 65 -12.90 16.24 8.91
C ILE A 65 -12.96 14.73 8.70
N VAL A 66 -11.89 14.02 9.08
CA VAL A 66 -11.75 12.56 8.89
C VAL A 66 -12.90 11.76 9.51
N ALA A 67 -13.56 12.29 10.55
CA ALA A 67 -14.77 11.67 11.10
C ALA A 67 -15.90 11.52 10.06
N ASN A 68 -15.92 12.35 9.03
CA ASN A 68 -16.90 12.30 7.94
C ASN A 68 -16.52 11.33 6.82
N TRP A 69 -15.31 10.75 6.85
CA TRP A 69 -14.81 9.84 5.82
C TRP A 69 -15.14 8.37 6.12
N HIS A 70 -15.70 8.10 7.31
CA HIS A 70 -16.15 6.78 7.76
C HIS A 70 -15.14 5.67 7.43
N ILE A 71 -13.89 5.86 7.88
CA ILE A 71 -12.79 4.91 7.61
C ILE A 71 -13.08 3.60 8.35
N SER A 72 -12.98 2.49 7.63
CA SER A 72 -13.10 1.16 8.22
C SER A 72 -12.08 0.18 7.63
N LEU A 73 -11.81 -0.90 8.36
CA LEU A 73 -10.84 -1.92 8.00
C LEU A 73 -11.58 -3.21 7.68
N GLU A 74 -11.53 -3.63 6.41
CA GLU A 74 -12.05 -4.91 5.97
C GLU A 74 -10.92 -5.94 5.96
N GLN A 75 -11.04 -7.03 6.71
CA GLN A 75 -10.02 -8.06 6.73
C GLN A 75 -9.99 -8.81 5.39
N VAL A 76 -8.79 -8.94 4.82
CA VAL A 76 -8.57 -9.64 3.54
C VAL A 76 -7.47 -10.68 3.69
N ASN A 77 -7.41 -11.63 2.76
CA ASN A 77 -6.35 -12.64 2.73
C ASN A 77 -5.23 -12.28 1.75
N GLU A 78 -4.12 -13.02 1.82
CA GLU A 78 -2.93 -12.81 0.99
C GLU A 78 -3.24 -12.94 -0.51
N LYS A 79 -4.18 -13.81 -0.90
CA LYS A 79 -4.57 -13.96 -2.30
C LYS A 79 -5.26 -12.70 -2.83
N GLN A 80 -6.20 -12.14 -2.07
CA GLN A 80 -6.88 -10.89 -2.42
C GLN A 80 -5.89 -9.73 -2.55
N LEU A 81 -4.92 -9.63 -1.62
CA LEU A 81 -3.84 -8.65 -1.72
C LEU A 81 -3.01 -8.84 -3.00
N ALA A 82 -2.58 -10.06 -3.29
CA ALA A 82 -1.76 -10.36 -4.46
C ALA A 82 -2.50 -10.07 -5.79
N ASP A 83 -3.80 -10.37 -5.85
CA ASP A 83 -4.64 -10.09 -7.01
C ASP A 83 -4.79 -8.58 -7.22
N ASN A 84 -4.97 -7.79 -6.15
CA ASN A 84 -5.04 -6.34 -6.22
C ASN A 84 -3.70 -5.71 -6.63
N ILE A 85 -2.58 -6.18 -6.07
CA ILE A 85 -1.24 -5.74 -6.49
C ILE A 85 -1.02 -6.03 -7.98
N ASN A 86 -1.44 -7.21 -8.45
CA ASN A 86 -1.31 -7.57 -9.86
C ASN A 86 -2.09 -6.61 -10.76
N MET A 87 -3.32 -6.29 -10.37
CA MET A 87 -4.14 -5.31 -11.09
C MET A 87 -3.41 -3.97 -11.19
N TRP A 88 -2.95 -3.41 -10.07
CA TRP A 88 -2.26 -2.10 -10.06
C TRP A 88 -0.92 -2.09 -10.79
N PHE A 89 -0.14 -3.16 -10.68
CA PHE A 89 1.16 -3.25 -11.36
C PHE A 89 1.02 -3.24 -12.89
N PHE A 90 -0.08 -3.75 -13.42
CA PHE A 90 -0.31 -3.89 -14.86
C PHE A 90 -1.55 -3.12 -15.33
N HIS A 91 -1.96 -2.09 -14.59
CA HIS A 91 -3.19 -1.38 -14.90
C HIS A 91 -3.04 -0.42 -16.09
N PHE A 92 -1.87 0.22 -16.20
CA PHE A 92 -1.62 1.32 -17.11
C PHE A 92 -0.31 1.18 -17.90
N GLY A 93 -0.09 2.11 -18.83
CA GLY A 93 1.18 2.31 -19.51
C GLY A 93 1.78 1.07 -20.17
N ASN A 94 3.11 1.02 -20.17
CA ASN A 94 3.88 -0.10 -20.72
C ASN A 94 3.72 -1.38 -19.91
N ALA A 95 3.45 -1.27 -18.61
CA ALA A 95 3.26 -2.43 -17.74
C ALA A 95 2.06 -3.27 -18.20
N ALA A 96 0.94 -2.65 -18.56
CA ALA A 96 -0.23 -3.34 -19.12
C ALA A 96 0.10 -4.11 -20.42
N ILE A 97 0.91 -3.51 -21.30
CA ILE A 97 1.30 -4.12 -22.59
C ILE A 97 2.29 -5.27 -22.40
N LEU A 98 3.21 -5.14 -21.44
CA LEU A 98 4.32 -6.07 -21.22
C LEU A 98 4.06 -7.09 -20.10
N ASN A 99 2.81 -7.22 -19.63
CA ASN A 99 2.42 -8.05 -18.50
C ASN A 99 3.03 -9.48 -18.56
N ASP A 100 2.94 -10.16 -19.72
CA ASP A 100 3.51 -11.51 -19.87
C ASP A 100 5.01 -11.57 -19.56
N LYS A 101 5.76 -10.57 -20.02
CA LYS A 101 7.21 -10.46 -19.81
C LYS A 101 7.58 -10.00 -18.41
N LEU A 102 6.65 -9.33 -17.73
CA LEU A 102 6.81 -8.74 -16.41
C LEU A 102 6.09 -9.51 -15.30
N SER A 103 5.52 -10.69 -15.61
CA SER A 103 4.75 -11.53 -14.69
C SER A 103 5.48 -11.91 -13.39
N ALA A 104 6.81 -11.83 -13.38
CA ALA A 104 7.65 -12.05 -12.20
C ALA A 104 7.66 -10.88 -11.18
N LEU A 105 7.16 -9.68 -11.55
CA LEU A 105 7.16 -8.52 -10.67
C LEU A 105 6.27 -8.72 -9.43
N ARG A 106 5.06 -9.27 -9.62
CA ARG A 106 4.15 -9.57 -8.51
C ARG A 106 4.75 -10.53 -7.49
N PRO A 107 5.21 -11.76 -7.85
CA PRO A 107 5.79 -12.67 -6.86
C PRO A 107 7.05 -12.08 -6.21
N GLY A 108 7.91 -11.39 -6.98
CA GLY A 108 9.09 -10.73 -6.41
C GLY A 108 8.75 -9.64 -5.38
N PHE A 109 7.73 -8.84 -5.65
CA PHE A 109 7.23 -7.85 -4.69
C PHE A 109 6.62 -8.50 -3.45
N MET A 110 5.79 -9.53 -3.63
CA MET A 110 5.19 -10.27 -2.50
C MET A 110 6.26 -10.88 -1.59
N ASP A 111 7.35 -11.42 -2.16
CA ASP A 111 8.47 -11.97 -1.39
C ASP A 111 9.22 -10.88 -0.62
N MET A 112 9.41 -9.70 -1.22
CA MET A 112 10.01 -8.55 -0.55
C MET A 112 9.12 -8.04 0.60
N LEU A 113 7.82 -7.88 0.35
CA LEU A 113 6.85 -7.44 1.34
C LEU A 113 6.82 -8.38 2.55
N LYS A 114 6.79 -9.70 2.31
CA LYS A 114 6.77 -10.74 3.36
C LYS A 114 7.95 -10.67 4.33
N GLN A 115 9.11 -10.17 3.89
CA GLN A 115 10.28 -10.01 4.77
C GLN A 115 10.01 -8.96 5.86
N VAL A 116 9.29 -7.89 5.53
CA VAL A 116 8.98 -6.79 6.44
C VAL A 116 7.74 -7.07 7.28
N VAL A 117 6.64 -7.50 6.64
CA VAL A 117 5.34 -7.62 7.33
C VAL A 117 5.13 -8.96 8.03
N TYR A 118 5.90 -10.00 7.68
CA TYR A 118 5.88 -11.37 8.22
C TYR A 118 4.62 -11.81 8.98
N ALA A 119 3.83 -12.70 8.36
CA ALA A 119 2.56 -13.21 8.89
C ALA A 119 1.60 -12.12 9.41
N PRO A 120 1.28 -11.11 8.58
CA PRO A 120 0.43 -9.99 8.97
C PRO A 120 -1.05 -10.38 9.09
N ASN A 121 -1.80 -9.66 9.92
CA ASN A 121 -3.22 -9.45 9.65
C ASN A 121 -3.33 -8.35 8.58
N ILE A 122 -4.00 -8.66 7.47
CA ILE A 122 -4.09 -7.77 6.31
C ILE A 122 -5.51 -7.19 6.26
N TYR A 123 -5.58 -5.88 6.08
CA TYR A 123 -6.84 -5.16 5.97
C TYR A 123 -6.84 -4.30 4.71
N ARG A 124 -7.94 -4.30 3.96
CA ARG A 124 -8.22 -3.24 2.99
C ARG A 124 -8.87 -2.08 3.74
N VAL A 125 -8.36 -0.88 3.52
CA VAL A 125 -8.95 0.33 4.09
C VAL A 125 -10.09 0.76 3.16
N THR A 126 -11.28 0.89 3.72
CA THR A 126 -12.45 1.40 3.00
C THR A 126 -12.81 2.77 3.57
N MET A 127 -13.15 3.70 2.68
CA MET A 127 -13.53 5.06 3.05
C MET A 127 -14.78 5.45 2.27
N SER A 128 -15.72 6.09 2.95
CA SER A 128 -16.88 6.73 2.32
C SER A 128 -16.62 8.23 2.29
N LEU A 129 -16.04 8.69 1.19
CA LEU A 129 -15.72 10.10 1.01
C LEU A 129 -16.99 10.92 0.71
N PRO A 130 -17.06 12.20 1.15
CA PRO A 130 -18.01 13.14 0.58
C PRO A 130 -17.81 13.25 -0.94
N VAL A 131 -18.91 13.44 -1.69
CA VAL A 131 -19.06 13.31 -3.17
C VAL A 131 -17.98 14.02 -4.03
N TRP A 132 -17.18 14.93 -3.47
CA TRP A 132 -16.24 15.81 -4.16
C TRP A 132 -14.79 15.28 -4.25
N TYR A 133 -14.49 14.12 -3.64
CA TYR A 133 -13.18 13.46 -3.76
C TYR A 133 -13.26 12.28 -4.73
N ALA A 134 -13.09 12.54 -6.02
CA ALA A 134 -12.95 11.50 -7.04
C ALA A 134 -11.46 11.16 -7.21
N ILE A 135 -10.92 10.36 -6.29
CA ILE A 135 -9.60 9.76 -6.43
C ILE A 135 -9.79 8.25 -6.32
N ASN A 136 -9.34 7.52 -7.35
CA ASN A 136 -9.30 6.07 -7.30
C ASN A 136 -7.98 5.67 -6.65
N TRP A 137 -8.10 5.13 -5.45
CA TRP A 137 -6.99 4.65 -4.65
C TRP A 137 -7.37 3.35 -3.95
N ASP A 138 -6.39 2.47 -3.79
CA ASP A 138 -6.50 1.27 -2.97
C ASP A 138 -5.47 1.33 -1.87
N ILE A 139 -5.91 1.11 -0.64
CA ILE A 139 -5.05 1.16 0.53
C ILE A 139 -5.16 -0.16 1.30
N PHE A 140 -4.00 -0.73 1.61
CA PHE A 140 -3.86 -1.92 2.44
C PHE A 140 -3.08 -1.60 3.70
N ALA A 141 -3.64 -1.96 4.85
CA ALA A 141 -3.04 -1.81 6.15
C ALA A 141 -2.60 -3.19 6.70
N PHE A 142 -1.42 -3.23 7.29
CA PHE A 142 -0.83 -4.45 7.85
C PHE A 142 -0.63 -4.29 9.36
N ASP A 143 -1.17 -5.22 10.13
CA ASP A 143 -0.85 -5.39 11.55
C ASP A 143 0.12 -6.56 11.73
N THR A 144 1.31 -6.23 12.26
CA THR A 144 2.47 -7.12 12.28
C THR A 144 3.26 -6.95 13.58
N LYS A 145 4.14 -7.91 13.88
CA LYS A 145 5.08 -7.81 15.01
C LYS A 145 6.14 -6.71 14.84
N ASN A 146 6.38 -6.25 13.61
CA ASN A 146 7.30 -5.15 13.31
C ASN A 146 6.61 -3.77 13.39
N GLY A 147 5.29 -3.75 13.57
CA GLY A 147 4.47 -2.54 13.67
C GLY A 147 3.38 -2.50 12.62
N PHE A 148 2.80 -1.32 12.46
CA PHE A 148 1.76 -1.05 11.48
C PHE A 148 2.37 -0.51 10.19
N PHE A 149 1.89 -1.00 9.06
CA PHE A 149 2.32 -0.55 7.74
C PHE A 149 1.12 -0.23 6.86
N LEU A 150 1.34 0.63 5.87
CA LEU A 150 0.35 1.01 4.87
C LEU A 150 0.98 0.86 3.48
N LEU A 151 0.27 0.22 2.56
CA LEU A 151 0.57 0.16 1.14
C LEU A 151 -0.55 0.91 0.43
N GLU A 152 -0.20 1.95 -0.31
CA GLU A 152 -1.15 2.82 -1.00
C GLU A 152 -0.87 2.73 -2.50
N PHE A 153 -1.94 2.54 -3.28
CA PHE A 153 -1.93 2.67 -4.72
C PHE A 153 -2.84 3.82 -5.10
N ASN A 154 -2.34 4.79 -5.86
CA ASN A 154 -3.09 5.95 -6.28
C ASN A 154 -2.83 6.23 -7.77
N PHE A 155 -3.83 6.81 -8.44
CA PHE A 155 -3.61 7.47 -9.72
C PHE A 155 -4.43 8.76 -9.82
N ASN A 156 -3.86 9.72 -10.56
CA ASN A 156 -4.51 10.96 -10.96
C ASN A 156 -4.71 10.92 -12.49
N ALA A 157 -5.92 11.23 -12.94
CA ALA A 157 -6.33 11.31 -14.34
C ALA A 157 -7.06 12.63 -14.63
#